data_AF-A0A1Z5TKX7-F1
#
_entry.id   AF-A0A1Z5TKX7-F1
#
_cell.length_a   1.000
_cell.length_b   1.000
_cell.length_c   1.000
_cell.angle_alpha   90.00
_cell.angle_beta   90.00
_cell.angle_gamma   90.00
#
_symmetry.space_group_name_H-M   'P 1'
#
loop_
_entity.id
_entity.type
_entity.pdbx_description
1 polymer ?
#
loop_
_entity_poly.entity_id
_entity_poly.type
_entity_poly.pdbx_seq_one_letter_code
_entity_poly.pdbx_strand_id
1 'polypeptide(L)'
;MMWWPTLSIALSLSTATASLTYKGVDWSSTLVEEESGRTYSGLDGTSQPLEGIFKDNGVNAVRQRIWNNPADGNYNLDYNLELGRRANEVGLEIFLDFHYSDTWADPAHQTTPSAWEGYDLQGLASAVKSYTKSVLDEFASAGLALSIVSIGNEITAGLLWPVGDIDTSDGPFNVATLLHAASAGVRESSLASQPKIMIHLDNGWNWETQKWWYDAVLGENVLTLDDFDVQGVSYYPFYNSEATLSALETSLGNMRSTYGGGIPTPTTGVLEIKLTFKEGGAFDFHTTFERVKERLQQAVEVSRISGDGTGSSRAAMNGVDISNVNLEDLPAYQEESDGPLISPVGPPPAAVAATSQQSSNAQRDSGVAVDEERPRSKPTEADFGAPTEPPPGYEETQIQGLQDEMDRRASEGARRS
;
A
#
# COMPACT_ATOMS: atom_id res chain seq x y z
N MET A 1 15.65 -67.72 9.78
CA MET A 1 16.28 -66.75 8.86
C MET A 1 15.18 -65.89 8.28
N MET A 2 15.04 -64.65 8.74
CA MET A 2 14.31 -63.53 8.10
C MET A 2 14.40 -62.34 9.06
N TRP A 3 14.97 -61.23 8.59
CA TRP A 3 14.80 -59.91 9.18
C TRP A 3 14.07 -59.07 8.12
N TRP A 4 13.09 -58.27 8.55
CA TRP A 4 12.47 -57.25 7.71
C TRP A 4 12.89 -55.88 8.25
N PRO A 5 13.57 -55.03 7.44
CA PRO A 5 13.83 -53.65 7.81
C PRO A 5 12.55 -52.82 7.59
N THR A 6 12.04 -52.20 8.65
CA THR A 6 10.99 -51.18 8.53
C THR A 6 11.57 -49.90 7.94
N LEU A 7 11.17 -49.55 6.73
CA LEU A 7 11.59 -48.32 6.06
C LEU A 7 10.81 -47.11 6.62
N SER A 8 11.42 -46.37 7.54
CA SER A 8 10.86 -45.12 8.04
C SER A 8 10.97 -44.01 6.99
N ILE A 9 9.85 -43.65 6.37
CA ILE A 9 9.77 -42.48 5.48
C ILE A 9 9.69 -41.23 6.36
N ALA A 10 10.78 -40.44 6.39
CA ALA A 10 10.79 -39.13 7.03
C ALA A 10 10.02 -38.13 6.15
N LEU A 11 8.80 -37.78 6.55
CA LEU A 11 7.98 -36.80 5.83
C LEU A 11 8.44 -35.38 6.19
N SER A 12 9.35 -34.82 5.41
CA SER A 12 9.81 -33.43 5.57
C SER A 12 8.71 -32.45 5.14
N LEU A 13 7.93 -31.96 6.11
CA LEU A 13 7.04 -30.83 5.88
C LEU A 13 7.88 -29.58 5.60
N SER A 14 8.02 -29.22 4.34
CA SER A 14 8.63 -27.96 3.94
C SER A 14 7.70 -26.81 4.32
N THR A 15 8.00 -26.13 5.43
CA THR A 15 7.27 -24.92 5.85
C THR A 15 7.57 -23.78 4.88
N ALA A 16 6.71 -23.63 3.86
CA ALA A 16 6.77 -22.50 2.94
C ALA A 16 6.48 -21.20 3.71
N THR A 17 7.54 -20.47 4.05
CA THR A 17 7.42 -19.12 4.62
C THR A 17 6.87 -18.17 3.56
N ALA A 18 5.66 -17.67 3.81
CA ALA A 18 5.12 -16.53 3.09
C ALA A 18 6.10 -15.36 3.14
N SER A 19 6.44 -14.79 1.99
CA SER A 19 7.32 -13.63 1.86
C SER A 19 6.85 -12.79 0.69
N LEU A 20 7.00 -11.47 0.80
CA LEU A 20 6.64 -10.54 -0.28
C LEU A 20 7.62 -10.71 -1.44
N THR A 21 7.09 -10.89 -2.66
CA THR A 21 7.89 -10.97 -3.90
C THR A 21 8.63 -9.65 -4.15
N TYR A 22 7.94 -8.53 -3.94
CA TYR A 22 8.48 -7.18 -4.04
C TYR A 22 8.49 -6.53 -2.65
N LYS A 23 9.65 -6.01 -2.26
CA LYS A 23 9.87 -5.21 -1.05
C LYS A 23 10.62 -3.98 -1.53
N GLY A 24 9.88 -2.88 -1.74
CA GLY A 24 10.36 -1.72 -2.48
C GLY A 24 10.07 -0.40 -1.80
N VAL A 25 10.64 0.65 -2.39
CA VAL A 25 10.50 2.07 -2.02
C VAL A 25 10.33 2.90 -3.29
N ASP A 26 9.67 4.06 -3.20
CA ASP A 26 9.71 5.07 -4.28
C ASP A 26 10.85 6.04 -3.99
N TRP A 27 11.93 5.91 -4.74
CA TRP A 27 13.17 6.65 -4.52
C TRP A 27 13.38 7.78 -5.53
N SER A 28 12.33 8.18 -6.25
CA SER A 28 12.51 8.92 -7.50
C SER A 28 13.19 10.28 -7.33
N SER A 29 13.17 10.90 -6.16
CA SER A 29 13.87 12.16 -5.84
C SER A 29 15.36 12.04 -5.53
N THR A 30 15.94 10.84 -5.57
CA THR A 30 17.35 10.62 -5.18
C THR A 30 18.34 11.56 -5.87
N LEU A 31 18.19 11.82 -7.19
CA LEU A 31 19.10 12.76 -7.87
C LEU A 31 18.85 14.21 -7.45
N VAL A 32 17.59 14.64 -7.29
CA VAL A 32 17.24 15.99 -6.81
C VAL A 32 17.85 16.26 -5.42
N GLU A 33 17.73 15.31 -4.51
CA GLU A 33 18.25 15.47 -3.15
C GLU A 33 19.79 15.43 -3.12
N GLU A 34 20.43 14.58 -3.93
CA GLU A 34 21.89 14.56 -4.07
C GLU A 34 22.43 15.84 -4.78
N GLU A 35 21.73 16.39 -5.78
CA GLU A 35 22.06 17.68 -6.41
C GLU A 35 21.90 18.86 -5.43
N SER A 36 20.92 18.80 -4.52
CA SER A 36 20.80 19.77 -3.42
C SER A 36 21.93 19.65 -2.37
N GLY A 37 22.77 18.61 -2.49
CA GLY A 37 23.94 18.38 -1.65
C GLY A 37 23.70 17.44 -0.46
N ARG A 38 22.59 16.69 -0.42
CA ARG A 38 22.41 15.65 0.59
C ARG A 38 23.31 14.44 0.31
N THR A 39 23.70 13.76 1.37
CA THR A 39 24.41 12.47 1.31
C THR A 39 23.79 11.50 2.30
N TYR A 40 23.82 10.22 1.95
CA TYR A 40 23.24 9.14 2.74
C TYR A 40 24.33 8.30 3.42
N SER A 41 23.96 7.54 4.45
CA SER A 41 24.87 6.66 5.18
C SER A 41 24.17 5.39 5.67
N GLY A 42 24.90 4.28 5.67
CA GLY A 42 24.44 3.01 6.20
C GLY A 42 24.39 2.97 7.74
N LEU A 43 23.96 1.82 8.25
CA LEU A 43 23.73 1.54 9.68
C LEU A 43 24.97 1.72 10.57
N ASP A 44 26.14 1.54 9.97
CA ASP A 44 27.46 1.68 10.58
C ASP A 44 28.01 3.11 10.53
N GLY A 45 27.27 4.05 9.93
CA GLY A 45 27.73 5.41 9.63
C GLY A 45 28.60 5.52 8.39
N THR A 46 28.75 4.45 7.59
CA THR A 46 29.49 4.51 6.32
C THR A 46 28.65 5.21 5.25
N SER A 47 29.14 6.34 4.73
CA SER A 47 28.48 7.03 3.61
C SER A 47 28.62 6.22 2.32
N GLN A 48 27.49 5.96 1.66
CA GLN A 48 27.40 5.24 0.39
C GLN A 48 26.14 5.69 -0.39
N PRO A 49 26.05 5.46 -1.71
CA PRO A 49 24.85 5.73 -2.51
C PRO A 49 23.60 5.03 -1.96
N LEU A 50 22.45 5.68 -2.10
CA LEU A 50 21.20 5.27 -1.45
C LEU A 50 20.71 3.88 -1.88
N GLU A 51 20.94 3.50 -3.14
CA GLU A 51 20.67 2.17 -3.70
C GLU A 51 21.44 1.05 -2.98
N GLY A 52 22.66 1.32 -2.50
CA GLY A 52 23.45 0.38 -1.71
C GLY A 52 22.84 0.16 -0.33
N ILE A 53 22.44 1.25 0.33
CA ILE A 53 21.76 1.21 1.64
C ILE A 53 20.44 0.44 1.55
N PHE A 54 19.65 0.67 0.50
CA PHE A 54 18.44 -0.10 0.22
C PHE A 54 18.75 -1.60 0.05
N LYS A 55 19.74 -1.93 -0.78
CA LYS A 55 20.13 -3.31 -1.08
C LYS A 55 20.59 -4.06 0.17
N ASP A 56 21.45 -3.45 0.98
CA ASP A 56 22.00 -4.01 2.22
C ASP A 56 20.89 -4.26 3.27
N ASN A 57 19.90 -3.36 3.36
CA ASN A 57 18.79 -3.51 4.30
C ASN A 57 17.70 -4.49 3.84
N GLY A 58 17.75 -4.95 2.59
CA GLY A 58 16.90 -6.02 2.05
C GLY A 58 15.76 -5.56 1.15
N VAL A 59 15.82 -4.34 0.63
CA VAL A 59 15.00 -3.90 -0.52
C VAL A 59 15.39 -4.76 -1.74
N ASN A 60 14.43 -5.14 -2.58
CA ASN A 60 14.70 -5.83 -3.85
C ASN A 60 14.10 -5.16 -5.09
N ALA A 61 13.26 -4.14 -4.93
CA ALA A 61 12.71 -3.36 -6.04
C ALA A 61 12.70 -1.86 -5.73
N VAL A 62 12.75 -1.00 -6.74
CA VAL A 62 12.57 0.45 -6.61
C VAL A 62 11.52 0.95 -7.60
N ARG A 63 10.60 1.80 -7.11
CA ARG A 63 9.60 2.50 -7.92
C ARG A 63 10.17 3.84 -8.39
N GLN A 64 9.94 4.18 -9.65
CA GLN A 64 10.47 5.38 -10.31
C GLN A 64 9.34 6.07 -11.08
N ARG A 65 8.93 7.28 -10.66
CA ARG A 65 7.94 8.10 -11.38
C ARG A 65 8.54 8.69 -12.65
N ILE A 66 7.84 8.56 -13.78
CA ILE A 66 8.21 9.19 -15.05
C ILE A 66 7.14 10.17 -15.53
N TRP A 67 7.57 11.40 -15.79
CA TRP A 67 6.79 12.52 -16.31
C TRP A 67 7.16 12.77 -17.78
N ASN A 68 6.22 13.29 -18.56
CA ASN A 68 6.33 13.39 -20.01
C ASN A 68 7.33 14.46 -20.48
N ASN A 69 7.07 15.73 -20.19
CA ASN A 69 7.91 16.86 -20.56
C ASN A 69 7.96 17.93 -19.44
N PRO A 70 8.53 17.60 -18.26
CA PRO A 70 8.67 18.54 -17.15
C PRO A 70 9.61 19.70 -17.47
N ALA A 71 9.24 20.90 -17.04
CA ALA A 71 9.91 22.15 -17.42
C ALA A 71 11.32 22.33 -16.84
N ASP A 72 11.65 21.61 -15.78
CA ASP A 72 12.98 21.54 -15.14
C ASP A 72 13.77 20.27 -15.52
N GLY A 73 13.13 19.31 -16.20
CA GLY A 73 13.70 18.01 -16.56
C GLY A 73 13.63 16.93 -15.47
N ASN A 74 13.21 17.27 -14.24
CA ASN A 74 13.16 16.29 -13.15
C ASN A 74 12.11 15.20 -13.43
N TYR A 75 12.46 13.95 -13.13
CA TYR A 75 11.60 12.78 -13.39
C TYR A 75 11.27 12.54 -14.87
N ASN A 76 12.00 13.13 -15.83
CA ASN A 76 11.86 12.79 -17.24
C ASN A 76 12.49 11.41 -17.58
N LEU A 77 12.54 11.06 -18.87
CA LEU A 77 13.18 9.82 -19.34
C LEU A 77 14.67 9.71 -19.02
N ASP A 78 15.47 10.73 -19.31
CA ASP A 78 16.93 10.70 -19.08
C ASP A 78 17.26 10.52 -17.58
N TYR A 79 16.53 11.25 -16.74
CA TYR A 79 16.56 11.15 -15.28
C TYR A 79 16.23 9.72 -14.79
N ASN A 80 15.15 9.12 -15.31
CA ASN A 80 14.75 7.75 -14.99
C ASN A 80 15.74 6.70 -15.53
N LEU A 81 16.39 6.95 -16.66
CA LEU A 81 17.45 6.07 -17.17
C LEU A 81 18.72 6.14 -16.31
N GLU A 82 19.02 7.27 -15.67
CA GLU A 82 20.14 7.38 -14.71
C GLU A 82 19.87 6.61 -13.41
N LEU A 83 18.70 6.82 -12.79
CA LEU A 83 18.28 6.00 -11.65
C LEU A 83 18.20 4.51 -12.02
N GLY A 84 17.68 4.17 -13.20
CA GLY A 84 17.60 2.81 -13.69
C GLY A 84 18.97 2.12 -13.78
N ARG A 85 20.03 2.82 -14.23
CA ARG A 85 21.41 2.29 -14.23
C ARG A 85 21.89 1.99 -12.81
N ARG A 86 21.75 2.96 -11.88
CA ARG A 86 22.14 2.81 -10.47
C ARG A 86 21.44 1.63 -9.79
N ALA A 87 20.12 1.51 -9.97
CA ALA A 87 19.35 0.38 -9.46
C ALA A 87 19.84 -0.97 -10.02
N ASN A 88 20.12 -1.03 -11.33
CA ASN A 88 20.60 -2.23 -11.99
C ASN A 88 22.02 -2.63 -11.56
N GLU A 89 22.92 -1.67 -11.27
CA GLU A 89 24.28 -1.93 -10.79
C GLU A 89 24.33 -2.67 -9.44
N VAL A 90 23.41 -2.35 -8.51
CA VAL A 90 23.22 -3.11 -7.26
C VAL A 90 22.22 -4.28 -7.39
N GLY A 91 21.68 -4.51 -8.58
CA GLY A 91 20.71 -5.56 -8.88
C GLY A 91 19.39 -5.42 -8.12
N LEU A 92 18.84 -4.20 -8.03
CA LEU A 92 17.46 -3.93 -7.64
C LEU A 92 16.55 -4.02 -8.88
N GLU A 93 15.39 -4.63 -8.73
CA GLU A 93 14.37 -4.66 -9.80
C GLU A 93 13.73 -3.28 -9.96
N ILE A 94 13.38 -2.89 -11.19
CA ILE A 94 12.80 -1.57 -11.47
C ILE A 94 11.29 -1.70 -11.71
N PHE A 95 10.52 -0.84 -11.04
CA PHE A 95 9.13 -0.56 -11.29
C PHE A 95 9.03 0.87 -11.84
N LEU A 96 8.65 1.03 -13.11
CA LEU A 96 8.48 2.34 -13.74
C LEU A 96 7.02 2.78 -13.67
N ASP A 97 6.76 4.01 -13.23
CA ASP A 97 5.43 4.54 -12.98
C ASP A 97 5.11 5.71 -13.92
N PHE A 98 4.31 5.44 -14.96
CA PHE A 98 3.89 6.48 -15.89
C PHE A 98 2.81 7.35 -15.26
N HIS A 99 3.13 8.62 -15.00
CA HIS A 99 2.11 9.61 -14.64
C HIS A 99 1.23 10.02 -15.83
N TYR A 100 1.72 9.88 -17.06
CA TYR A 100 1.12 10.45 -18.28
C TYR A 100 0.74 11.94 -18.12
N SER A 101 1.62 12.72 -17.48
CA SER A 101 1.48 14.14 -17.18
C SER A 101 2.87 14.79 -17.27
N ASP A 102 2.93 16.11 -17.47
CA ASP A 102 4.19 16.88 -17.37
C ASP A 102 4.58 17.19 -15.91
N THR A 103 3.78 16.73 -14.94
CA THR A 103 3.92 16.96 -13.50
C THR A 103 3.28 15.81 -12.69
N TRP A 104 3.00 16.02 -11.40
CA TRP A 104 2.20 15.11 -10.59
C TRP A 104 0.88 14.73 -11.28
N ALA A 105 0.44 13.50 -11.02
CA ALA A 105 -0.83 12.95 -11.48
C ALA A 105 -1.46 12.17 -10.31
N ASP A 106 -2.70 12.48 -9.96
CA ASP A 106 -3.41 12.01 -8.77
C ASP A 106 -4.94 12.08 -9.00
N PRO A 107 -5.81 11.65 -8.06
CA PRO A 107 -7.27 11.67 -8.27
C PRO A 107 -7.92 13.06 -8.45
N ALA A 108 -7.21 14.15 -8.15
CA ALA A 108 -7.65 15.54 -8.39
C ALA A 108 -6.89 16.23 -9.54
N HIS A 109 -5.83 15.63 -10.09
CA HIS A 109 -5.05 16.19 -11.19
C HIS A 109 -4.62 15.10 -12.18
N GLN A 110 -5.22 15.03 -13.37
CA GLN A 110 -4.77 14.14 -14.46
C GLN A 110 -4.52 14.95 -15.74
N THR A 111 -3.77 16.05 -15.61
CA THR A 111 -3.53 17.02 -16.69
C THR A 111 -2.83 16.38 -17.89
N THR A 112 -3.47 16.43 -19.07
CA THR A 112 -2.86 15.99 -20.33
C THR A 112 -1.54 16.74 -20.60
N PRO A 113 -0.44 16.03 -20.97
CA PRO A 113 0.83 16.64 -21.34
C PRO A 113 0.68 17.73 -22.41
N SER A 114 1.45 18.81 -22.27
CA SER A 114 1.44 19.96 -23.18
C SER A 114 1.68 19.59 -24.64
N ALA A 115 2.48 18.55 -24.90
CA ALA A 115 2.73 18.01 -26.24
C ALA A 115 1.49 17.36 -26.90
N TRP A 116 0.45 17.03 -26.13
CA TRP A 116 -0.78 16.37 -26.56
C TRP A 116 -2.02 17.27 -26.39
N GLU A 117 -1.83 18.57 -26.12
CA GLU A 117 -2.92 19.53 -25.94
C GLU A 117 -3.86 19.56 -27.17
N GLY A 118 -5.16 19.43 -26.94
CA GLY A 118 -6.18 19.45 -27.99
C GLY A 118 -6.28 18.17 -28.84
N TYR A 119 -5.60 17.08 -28.47
CA TYR A 119 -5.79 15.78 -29.11
C TYR A 119 -7.17 15.20 -28.77
N ASP A 120 -7.84 14.58 -29.74
CA ASP A 120 -9.02 13.75 -29.50
C ASP A 120 -8.62 12.36 -28.96
N LEU A 121 -9.59 11.52 -28.61
CA LEU A 121 -9.35 10.16 -28.09
C LEU A 121 -8.44 9.32 -29.00
N GLN A 122 -8.58 9.42 -30.33
CA GLN A 122 -7.79 8.61 -31.26
C GLN A 122 -6.35 9.13 -31.36
N GLY A 123 -6.17 10.46 -31.43
CA GLY A 123 -4.85 11.09 -31.36
C GLY A 123 -4.14 10.78 -30.05
N LEU A 124 -4.85 10.92 -28.92
CA LEU A 124 -4.34 10.72 -27.57
C LEU A 124 -3.98 9.26 -27.30
N ALA A 125 -4.83 8.30 -27.67
CA ALA A 125 -4.50 6.88 -27.58
C ALA A 125 -3.27 6.52 -28.45
N SER A 126 -3.16 7.10 -29.64
CA SER A 126 -1.99 6.92 -30.51
C SER A 126 -0.71 7.50 -29.88
N ALA A 127 -0.82 8.64 -29.19
CA ALA A 127 0.29 9.29 -28.49
C ALA A 127 0.73 8.49 -27.25
N VAL A 128 -0.21 8.08 -26.39
CA VAL A 128 0.02 7.24 -25.21
C VAL A 128 0.72 5.93 -25.60
N LYS A 129 0.22 5.23 -26.62
CA LYS A 129 0.85 4.01 -27.14
C LYS A 129 2.29 4.27 -27.58
N SER A 130 2.50 5.30 -28.39
CA SER A 130 3.80 5.63 -28.99
C SER A 130 4.84 6.02 -27.92
N TYR A 131 4.44 6.86 -26.96
CA TYR A 131 5.28 7.32 -25.86
C TYR A 131 5.64 6.19 -24.89
N THR A 132 4.65 5.38 -24.49
CA THR A 132 4.89 4.20 -23.65
C THR A 132 5.87 3.26 -24.32
N LYS A 133 5.68 2.97 -25.61
CA LYS A 133 6.62 2.16 -26.39
C LYS A 133 8.03 2.79 -26.45
N SER A 134 8.15 4.08 -26.77
CA SER A 134 9.47 4.72 -26.92
C SER A 134 10.26 4.79 -25.62
N VAL A 135 9.61 5.08 -24.48
CA VAL A 135 10.26 5.02 -23.17
C VAL A 135 10.83 3.63 -22.90
N LEU A 136 10.04 2.59 -23.16
CA LEU A 136 10.43 1.21 -22.90
C LEU A 136 11.49 0.69 -23.90
N ASP A 137 11.48 1.19 -25.13
CA ASP A 137 12.54 0.94 -26.13
C ASP A 137 13.88 1.59 -25.73
N GLU A 138 13.87 2.75 -25.08
CA GLU A 138 15.10 3.40 -24.56
C GLU A 138 15.63 2.70 -23.30
N PHE A 139 14.75 2.21 -22.40
CA PHE A 139 15.14 1.30 -21.32
C PHE A 139 15.77 0.01 -21.87
N ALA A 140 15.16 -0.59 -22.90
CA ALA A 140 15.72 -1.77 -23.58
C ALA A 140 17.08 -1.48 -24.23
N SER A 141 17.24 -0.31 -24.87
CA SER A 141 18.47 0.13 -25.52
C SER A 141 19.59 0.45 -24.52
N ALA A 142 19.24 0.92 -23.33
CA ALA A 142 20.15 1.07 -22.19
C ALA A 142 20.50 -0.27 -21.51
N GLY A 143 19.88 -1.39 -21.92
CA GLY A 143 20.10 -2.72 -21.33
C GLY A 143 19.43 -2.91 -19.96
N LEU A 144 18.45 -2.07 -19.61
CA LEU A 144 17.78 -2.07 -18.32
C LEU A 144 16.51 -2.92 -18.36
N ALA A 145 16.37 -3.83 -17.39
CA ALA A 145 15.17 -4.65 -17.25
C ALA A 145 14.14 -3.97 -16.31
N LEU A 146 12.87 -4.02 -16.71
CA LEU A 146 11.74 -3.57 -15.91
C LEU A 146 10.93 -4.78 -15.45
N SER A 147 10.54 -4.82 -14.17
CA SER A 147 9.73 -5.90 -13.60
C SER A 147 8.24 -5.57 -13.58
N ILE A 148 7.89 -4.29 -13.41
CA ILE A 148 6.53 -3.76 -13.38
C ILE A 148 6.51 -2.42 -14.13
N VAL A 149 5.42 -2.13 -14.83
CA VAL A 149 5.09 -0.79 -15.35
C VAL A 149 3.64 -0.44 -14.99
N SER A 150 3.38 0.69 -14.32
CA SER A 150 2.02 1.21 -14.15
C SER A 150 1.65 2.11 -15.32
N ILE A 151 0.49 1.85 -15.92
CA ILE A 151 -0.04 2.63 -17.06
C ILE A 151 -0.95 3.76 -16.56
N GLY A 152 -0.39 4.62 -15.71
CA GLY A 152 -1.10 5.68 -14.97
C GLY A 152 -0.88 5.56 -13.45
N ASN A 153 -0.71 6.69 -12.76
CA ASN A 153 -0.65 6.79 -11.30
C ASN A 153 -2.00 7.24 -10.73
N GLU A 154 -2.52 6.49 -9.75
CA GLU A 154 -3.74 6.81 -8.97
C GLU A 154 -4.96 7.24 -9.83
N ILE A 155 -5.22 6.52 -10.93
CA ILE A 155 -6.17 6.89 -12.00
C ILE A 155 -7.66 6.66 -11.66
N THR A 156 -8.03 6.77 -10.39
CA THR A 156 -9.39 6.52 -9.88
C THR A 156 -10.43 7.50 -10.44
N ALA A 157 -10.00 8.71 -10.80
CA ALA A 157 -10.81 9.71 -11.51
C ALA A 157 -10.52 9.73 -13.04
N GLY A 158 -9.99 8.62 -13.57
CA GLY A 158 -9.54 8.50 -14.94
C GLY A 158 -8.12 9.02 -15.14
N LEU A 159 -7.77 9.37 -16.38
CA LEU A 159 -6.44 9.87 -16.77
C LEU A 159 -6.54 10.81 -17.98
N LEU A 160 -5.55 11.67 -18.21
CA LEU A 160 -5.46 12.51 -19.42
C LEU A 160 -6.74 13.33 -19.68
N TRP A 161 -7.08 14.17 -18.71
CA TRP A 161 -8.23 15.06 -18.76
C TRP A 161 -8.06 16.17 -19.82
N PRO A 162 -9.16 16.63 -20.44
CA PRO A 162 -10.56 16.24 -20.17
C PRO A 162 -11.02 14.97 -20.92
N VAL A 163 -10.16 14.32 -21.70
CA VAL A 163 -10.58 13.23 -22.60
C VAL A 163 -10.88 11.94 -21.82
N GLY A 164 -9.99 11.51 -20.94
CA GLY A 164 -10.20 10.35 -20.07
C GLY A 164 -10.71 10.72 -18.68
N ASP A 165 -11.51 11.79 -18.54
CA ASP A 165 -12.27 12.06 -17.31
C ASP A 165 -13.39 11.01 -17.15
N ILE A 166 -13.26 10.15 -16.14
CA ILE A 166 -14.13 8.99 -15.95
C ILE A 166 -15.55 9.36 -15.50
N ASP A 167 -15.77 10.55 -14.93
CA ASP A 167 -17.10 10.99 -14.46
C ASP A 167 -17.95 11.57 -15.62
N THR A 168 -17.40 11.63 -16.85
CA THR A 168 -18.14 11.99 -18.08
C THR A 168 -18.93 10.81 -18.67
N SER A 169 -19.91 11.07 -19.54
CA SER A 169 -20.79 10.01 -20.11
C SER A 169 -20.04 8.96 -20.91
N ASP A 170 -18.94 9.37 -21.55
CA ASP A 170 -18.11 8.54 -22.41
C ASP A 170 -16.78 8.19 -21.70
N GLY A 171 -16.64 8.62 -20.44
CA GLY A 171 -15.42 8.56 -19.63
C GLY A 171 -14.85 7.16 -19.46
N PRO A 172 -15.62 6.15 -19.02
CA PRO A 172 -15.15 4.78 -18.90
C PRO A 172 -14.64 4.20 -20.23
N PHE A 173 -15.30 4.51 -21.35
CA PHE A 173 -14.89 4.08 -22.69
C PHE A 173 -13.58 4.74 -23.12
N ASN A 174 -13.44 6.04 -22.84
CA ASN A 174 -12.21 6.79 -23.12
C ASN A 174 -11.04 6.27 -22.28
N VAL A 175 -11.23 6.06 -20.98
CA VAL A 175 -10.24 5.45 -20.06
C VAL A 175 -9.84 4.05 -20.55
N ALA A 176 -10.80 3.18 -20.86
CA ALA A 176 -10.53 1.84 -21.38
C ALA A 176 -9.71 1.86 -22.69
N THR A 177 -10.04 2.78 -23.61
CA THR A 177 -9.33 2.97 -24.87
C THR A 177 -7.89 3.44 -24.66
N LEU A 178 -7.67 4.39 -23.74
CA LEU A 178 -6.34 4.91 -23.41
C LEU A 178 -5.45 3.85 -22.74
N LEU A 179 -6.02 3.06 -21.82
CA LEU A 179 -5.29 2.00 -21.11
C LEU A 179 -4.98 0.79 -22.00
N HIS A 180 -5.88 0.41 -22.91
CA HIS A 180 -5.59 -0.63 -23.91
C HIS A 180 -4.47 -0.16 -24.85
N ALA A 181 -4.48 1.12 -25.26
CA ALA A 181 -3.41 1.70 -26.07
C ALA A 181 -2.06 1.77 -25.30
N ALA A 182 -2.07 2.10 -24.01
CA ALA A 182 -0.90 2.03 -23.14
C ALA A 182 -0.34 0.60 -23.04
N SER A 183 -1.21 -0.38 -22.76
CA SER A 183 -0.84 -1.80 -22.70
C SER A 183 -0.24 -2.29 -24.02
N ALA A 184 -0.85 -1.95 -25.16
CA ALA A 184 -0.28 -2.25 -26.47
C ALA A 184 1.09 -1.58 -26.69
N GLY A 185 1.32 -0.39 -26.12
CA GLY A 185 2.62 0.28 -26.12
C GLY A 185 3.68 -0.48 -25.33
N VAL A 186 3.31 -1.06 -24.17
CA VAL A 186 4.18 -1.98 -23.42
C VAL A 186 4.46 -3.24 -24.25
N ARG A 187 3.41 -3.93 -24.71
CA ARG A 187 3.51 -5.24 -25.39
C ARG A 187 4.22 -5.18 -26.75
N GLU A 188 4.32 -4.01 -27.38
CA GLU A 188 5.09 -3.76 -28.61
C GLU A 188 6.51 -3.21 -28.35
N SER A 189 6.93 -3.02 -27.09
CA SER A 189 8.29 -2.62 -26.74
C SER A 189 9.34 -3.69 -27.08
N SER A 190 10.58 -3.25 -27.28
CA SER A 190 11.75 -4.10 -27.56
C SER A 190 12.43 -4.69 -26.32
N LEU A 191 11.81 -4.56 -25.14
CA LEU A 191 12.31 -5.17 -23.89
C LEU A 191 12.43 -6.69 -24.04
N ALA A 192 13.62 -7.21 -23.71
CA ALA A 192 13.98 -8.62 -23.85
C ALA A 192 13.11 -9.58 -23.00
N SER A 193 12.54 -9.05 -21.92
CA SER A 193 11.46 -9.65 -21.13
C SER A 193 10.40 -8.58 -20.92
N GLN A 194 9.13 -8.91 -21.16
CA GLN A 194 8.03 -7.97 -20.97
C GLN A 194 7.77 -7.75 -19.46
N PRO A 195 7.63 -6.50 -19.00
CA PRO A 195 7.28 -6.20 -17.61
C PRO A 195 5.81 -6.57 -17.34
N LYS A 196 5.46 -6.74 -16.06
CA LYS A 196 4.06 -6.83 -15.65
C LYS A 196 3.38 -5.48 -15.83
N ILE A 197 2.24 -5.44 -16.49
CA ILE A 197 1.44 -4.23 -16.64
C ILE A 197 0.55 -4.07 -15.41
N MET A 198 0.59 -2.89 -14.79
CA MET A 198 -0.18 -2.57 -13.59
C MET A 198 -1.21 -1.47 -13.88
N ILE A 199 -2.43 -1.66 -13.39
CA ILE A 199 -3.39 -0.58 -13.17
C ILE A 199 -3.28 -0.17 -11.69
N HIS A 200 -3.10 1.13 -11.43
CA HIS A 200 -2.88 1.67 -10.09
C HIS A 200 -3.96 2.68 -9.71
N LEU A 201 -4.72 2.36 -8.66
CA LEU A 201 -5.77 3.21 -8.09
C LEU A 201 -5.39 3.70 -6.69
N ASP A 202 -5.98 4.81 -6.25
CA ASP A 202 -5.88 5.23 -4.85
C ASP A 202 -6.90 4.49 -3.95
N ASN A 203 -7.00 4.89 -2.68
CA ASN A 203 -7.99 4.38 -1.71
C ASN A 203 -8.22 2.86 -1.75
N GLY A 204 -7.13 2.07 -1.73
CA GLY A 204 -7.16 0.60 -1.82
C GLY A 204 -7.97 -0.11 -0.74
N TRP A 205 -8.24 0.56 0.37
CA TRP A 205 -9.12 0.10 1.46
C TRP A 205 -10.62 0.15 1.09
N ASN A 206 -11.02 1.04 0.18
CA ASN A 206 -12.41 1.24 -0.22
C ASN A 206 -12.79 0.30 -1.37
N TRP A 207 -13.22 -0.92 -1.02
CA TRP A 207 -13.63 -1.93 -2.00
C TRP A 207 -14.69 -1.45 -2.99
N GLU A 208 -15.67 -0.64 -2.57
CA GLU A 208 -16.72 -0.18 -3.49
C GLU A 208 -16.18 0.78 -4.55
N THR A 209 -15.19 1.62 -4.21
CA THR A 209 -14.47 2.46 -5.19
C THR A 209 -13.64 1.61 -6.15
N GLN A 210 -12.87 0.63 -5.65
CA GLN A 210 -12.13 -0.31 -6.52
C GLN A 210 -13.09 -1.03 -7.49
N LYS A 211 -14.17 -1.59 -6.94
CA LYS A 211 -15.16 -2.34 -7.71
C LYS A 211 -15.86 -1.49 -8.76
N TRP A 212 -16.31 -0.28 -8.39
CA TRP A 212 -16.96 0.65 -9.30
C TRP A 212 -16.07 0.96 -10.51
N TRP A 213 -14.79 1.26 -10.28
CA TRP A 213 -13.85 1.59 -11.34
C TRP A 213 -13.62 0.42 -12.30
N TYR A 214 -13.29 -0.77 -11.79
CA TYR A 214 -13.04 -1.95 -12.63
C TYR A 214 -14.32 -2.45 -13.33
N ASP A 215 -15.49 -2.40 -12.68
CA ASP A 215 -16.78 -2.72 -13.33
C ASP A 215 -17.08 -1.75 -14.48
N ALA A 216 -16.82 -0.45 -14.32
CA ALA A 216 -17.08 0.55 -15.34
C ALA A 216 -16.14 0.41 -16.54
N VAL A 217 -14.82 0.41 -16.30
CA VAL A 217 -13.80 0.42 -17.37
C VAL A 217 -13.77 -0.91 -18.14
N LEU A 218 -13.95 -2.05 -17.47
CA LEU A 218 -14.02 -3.36 -18.15
C LEU A 218 -15.41 -3.61 -18.78
N GLY A 219 -16.46 -2.97 -18.27
CA GLY A 219 -17.83 -3.05 -18.80
C GLY A 219 -17.97 -2.54 -20.24
N GLU A 220 -17.04 -1.69 -20.69
CA GLU A 220 -16.96 -1.17 -22.07
C GLU A 220 -16.39 -2.19 -23.08
N ASN A 221 -15.82 -3.30 -22.61
CA ASN A 221 -15.22 -4.37 -23.43
C ASN A 221 -14.08 -3.92 -24.38
N VAL A 222 -13.51 -2.73 -24.17
CA VAL A 222 -12.31 -2.24 -24.89
C VAL A 222 -11.02 -2.65 -24.16
N LEU A 223 -11.00 -2.46 -22.85
CA LEU A 223 -9.95 -2.99 -21.96
C LEU A 223 -10.40 -4.33 -21.40
N THR A 224 -9.49 -5.30 -21.33
CA THR A 224 -9.76 -6.66 -20.88
C THR A 224 -8.80 -7.10 -19.77
N LEU A 225 -9.10 -8.24 -19.12
CA LEU A 225 -8.21 -8.85 -18.13
C LEU A 225 -6.91 -9.42 -18.74
N ASP A 226 -6.81 -9.52 -20.07
CA ASP A 226 -5.57 -9.89 -20.76
C ASP A 226 -4.67 -8.67 -21.06
N ASP A 227 -5.15 -7.44 -20.82
CA ASP A 227 -4.38 -6.20 -21.04
C ASP A 227 -3.47 -5.82 -19.85
N PHE A 228 -3.71 -6.35 -18.66
CA PHE A 228 -2.92 -6.04 -17.46
C PHE A 228 -2.68 -7.26 -16.57
N ASP A 229 -1.54 -7.27 -15.89
CA ASP A 229 -1.06 -8.40 -15.07
C ASP A 229 -1.27 -8.16 -13.57
N VAL A 230 -1.35 -6.91 -13.12
CA VAL A 230 -1.37 -6.52 -11.69
C VAL A 230 -2.38 -5.41 -11.44
N GLN A 231 -3.07 -5.50 -10.30
CA GLN A 231 -3.84 -4.40 -9.70
C GLN A 231 -3.02 -3.89 -8.51
N GLY A 232 -2.55 -2.64 -8.56
CA GLY A 232 -1.81 -1.98 -7.46
C GLY A 232 -2.68 -0.93 -6.78
N VAL A 233 -2.47 -0.70 -5.48
CA VAL A 233 -3.30 0.25 -4.72
C VAL A 233 -2.50 1.11 -3.73
N SER A 234 -2.84 2.41 -3.65
CA SER A 234 -2.35 3.25 -2.56
C SER A 234 -3.20 3.08 -1.29
N TYR A 235 -2.54 2.97 -0.14
CA TYR A 235 -3.16 2.89 1.18
C TYR A 235 -2.41 3.78 2.18
N TYR A 236 -3.11 4.77 2.74
CA TYR A 236 -2.57 5.74 3.69
C TYR A 236 -3.46 5.82 4.95
N PRO A 237 -2.92 5.74 6.19
CA PRO A 237 -3.72 5.65 7.42
C PRO A 237 -4.22 7.00 7.97
N PHE A 238 -3.92 8.13 7.30
CA PHE A 238 -4.09 9.49 7.87
C PHE A 238 -4.92 10.45 7.00
N TYR A 239 -5.38 10.01 5.82
CA TYR A 239 -6.33 10.78 4.99
C TYR A 239 -7.79 10.45 5.35
N ASN A 240 -8.11 9.18 5.67
CA ASN A 240 -9.43 8.75 6.13
C ASN A 240 -9.30 7.73 7.27
N SER A 241 -10.10 7.86 8.33
CA SER A 241 -10.18 6.90 9.45
C SER A 241 -10.79 5.54 9.07
N GLU A 242 -11.49 5.46 7.95
CA GLU A 242 -12.03 4.20 7.40
C GLU A 242 -10.96 3.35 6.69
N ALA A 243 -9.79 3.94 6.40
CA ALA A 243 -8.60 3.26 5.89
C ALA A 243 -7.98 2.37 6.98
N THR A 244 -8.65 1.26 7.28
CA THR A 244 -8.22 0.23 8.21
C THR A 244 -7.58 -0.95 7.48
N LEU A 245 -6.71 -1.67 8.17
CA LEU A 245 -6.08 -2.89 7.64
C LEU A 245 -7.11 -3.98 7.28
N SER A 246 -8.24 -4.04 8.00
CA SER A 246 -9.35 -4.97 7.74
C SER A 246 -10.09 -4.63 6.44
N ALA A 247 -10.32 -3.33 6.20
CA ALA A 247 -10.92 -2.86 4.94
C ALA A 247 -9.99 -3.14 3.75
N LEU A 248 -8.69 -2.89 3.90
CA LEU A 248 -7.67 -3.22 2.89
C LEU A 248 -7.57 -4.74 2.61
N GLU A 249 -7.52 -5.60 3.64
CA GLU A 249 -7.48 -7.06 3.45
C GLU A 249 -8.75 -7.56 2.74
N THR A 250 -9.91 -7.03 3.10
CA THR A 250 -11.20 -7.34 2.45
C THR A 250 -11.20 -6.90 0.98
N SER A 251 -10.74 -5.67 0.70
CA SER A 251 -10.67 -5.10 -0.64
C SER A 251 -9.72 -5.91 -1.54
N LEU A 252 -8.49 -6.16 -1.11
CA LEU A 252 -7.50 -6.96 -1.86
C LEU A 252 -8.00 -8.40 -2.11
N GLY A 253 -8.69 -9.01 -1.14
CA GLY A 253 -9.33 -10.32 -1.30
C GLY A 253 -10.45 -10.32 -2.34
N ASN A 254 -11.28 -9.27 -2.36
CA ASN A 254 -12.37 -9.09 -3.32
C ASN A 254 -11.84 -8.78 -4.74
N MET A 255 -10.84 -7.91 -4.88
CA MET A 255 -10.17 -7.57 -6.14
C MET A 255 -9.61 -8.83 -6.82
N ARG A 256 -8.83 -9.64 -6.07
CA ARG A 256 -8.25 -10.89 -6.58
C ARG A 256 -9.31 -11.92 -6.96
N SER A 257 -10.41 -12.03 -6.19
CA SER A 257 -11.45 -13.03 -6.45
C SER A 257 -12.45 -12.62 -7.54
N THR A 258 -12.58 -11.33 -7.82
CA THR A 258 -13.48 -10.79 -8.86
C THR A 258 -12.79 -10.67 -10.22
N TYR A 259 -11.60 -10.04 -10.28
CA TYR A 259 -10.92 -9.70 -11.54
C TYR A 259 -9.67 -10.58 -11.80
N GLY A 260 -9.30 -11.47 -10.88
CA GLY A 260 -8.08 -12.25 -10.98
C GLY A 260 -6.84 -11.39 -10.78
N GLY A 261 -5.91 -11.44 -11.75
CA GLY A 261 -4.65 -10.70 -11.70
C GLY A 261 -3.61 -11.28 -10.73
N GLY A 262 -2.36 -10.88 -10.94
CA GLY A 262 -1.17 -11.37 -10.25
C GLY A 262 -0.92 -10.78 -8.87
N ILE A 263 -1.95 -10.30 -8.16
CA ILE A 263 -1.84 -9.89 -6.74
C ILE A 263 -1.36 -11.11 -5.95
N PRO A 264 -0.13 -11.13 -5.40
CA PRO A 264 0.32 -12.26 -4.60
C PRO A 264 -0.57 -12.31 -3.35
N THR A 265 -1.06 -13.48 -2.95
CA THR A 265 -1.65 -13.63 -1.62
C THR A 265 -1.33 -15.04 -1.12
N PRO A 266 -0.36 -15.19 -0.21
CA PRO A 266 -0.23 -16.42 0.56
C PRO A 266 -1.46 -16.57 1.47
N THR A 267 -1.69 -17.76 2.01
CA THR A 267 -2.84 -18.09 2.89
C THR A 267 -2.74 -17.47 4.30
N THR A 268 -2.09 -16.30 4.40
CA THR A 268 -1.81 -15.50 5.61
C THR A 268 -1.81 -13.99 5.31
N GLY A 269 -2.43 -13.57 4.20
CA GLY A 269 -2.51 -12.17 3.77
C GLY A 269 -1.31 -11.69 2.94
N VAL A 270 -1.57 -10.69 2.08
CA VAL A 270 -0.58 -9.76 1.51
C VAL A 270 -1.12 -8.36 1.73
N LEU A 271 -0.20 -7.43 1.88
CA LEU A 271 -0.46 -6.16 2.50
C LEU A 271 0.43 -5.10 1.84
N GLU A 272 -0.01 -4.56 0.70
CA GLU A 272 0.58 -3.35 0.14
C GLU A 272 0.14 -2.18 1.02
N ILE A 273 1.11 -1.60 1.71
CA ILE A 273 0.91 -0.55 2.70
C ILE A 273 1.83 0.62 2.32
N LYS A 274 1.25 1.82 2.21
CA LYS A 274 1.97 3.07 1.93
C LYS A 274 1.80 4.03 3.12
N LEU A 275 2.25 3.61 4.32
CA LEU A 275 2.19 4.51 5.50
C LEU A 275 3.17 5.67 5.30
N THR A 276 2.67 6.78 4.77
CA THR A 276 3.19 8.09 5.15
C THR A 276 2.58 8.46 6.52
N PHE A 277 3.21 9.37 7.24
CA PHE A 277 2.74 9.87 8.53
C PHE A 277 2.94 11.39 8.59
N LYS A 278 2.20 12.07 9.47
CA LYS A 278 2.57 13.42 9.92
C LYS A 278 3.60 13.31 11.04
N GLU A 279 4.26 14.43 11.40
CA GLU A 279 5.25 14.49 12.50
C GLU A 279 4.81 13.69 13.73
N GLY A 280 5.69 12.83 14.26
CA GLY A 280 5.41 11.96 15.42
C GLY A 280 4.42 10.80 15.16
N GLY A 281 3.56 10.89 14.14
CA GLY A 281 2.55 9.88 13.84
C GLY A 281 3.11 8.48 13.53
N ALA A 282 4.34 8.40 13.02
CA ALA A 282 5.06 7.13 12.85
C ALA A 282 5.38 6.47 14.19
N PHE A 283 5.79 7.26 15.20
CA PHE A 283 6.10 6.80 16.55
C PHE A 283 4.82 6.41 17.31
N ASP A 284 3.75 7.21 17.20
CA ASP A 284 2.45 6.89 17.82
C ASP A 284 1.81 5.64 17.20
N PHE A 285 1.93 5.49 15.87
CA PHE A 285 1.53 4.27 15.16
C PHE A 285 2.37 3.08 15.58
N HIS A 286 3.70 3.18 15.59
CA HIS A 286 4.59 2.09 15.99
C HIS A 286 4.34 1.65 17.44
N THR A 287 4.25 2.61 18.36
CA THR A 287 3.92 2.38 19.78
C THR A 287 2.56 1.70 19.93
N THR A 288 1.55 2.13 19.17
CA THR A 288 0.21 1.52 19.20
C THR A 288 0.20 0.14 18.54
N PHE A 289 0.93 -0.05 17.44
CA PHE A 289 1.05 -1.31 16.71
C PHE A 289 1.76 -2.37 17.55
N GLU A 290 2.91 -2.06 18.16
CA GLU A 290 3.61 -2.98 19.07
C GLU A 290 2.76 -3.29 20.31
N ARG A 291 2.09 -2.29 20.91
CA ARG A 291 1.13 -2.52 22.02
C ARG A 291 -0.03 -3.44 21.62
N VAL A 292 -0.61 -3.28 20.42
CA VAL A 292 -1.68 -4.14 19.90
C VAL A 292 -1.14 -5.55 19.62
N LYS A 293 0.05 -5.67 19.03
CA LYS A 293 0.76 -6.92 18.74
C LYS A 293 1.09 -7.70 20.02
N GLU A 294 1.61 -7.05 21.06
CA GLU A 294 1.83 -7.64 22.38
C GLU A 294 0.51 -8.07 23.04
N ARG A 295 -0.52 -7.21 23.05
CA ARG A 295 -1.84 -7.55 23.61
C ARG A 295 -2.51 -8.70 22.88
N LEU A 296 -2.36 -8.79 21.55
CA LEU A 296 -2.88 -9.89 20.75
C LEU A 296 -2.12 -11.20 21.02
N GLN A 297 -0.79 -11.14 21.17
CA GLN A 297 0.02 -12.30 21.58
C GLN A 297 -0.37 -12.78 23.00
N GLN A 298 -0.56 -11.85 23.94
CA GLN A 298 -1.05 -12.14 25.29
C GLN A 298 -2.44 -12.80 25.26
N ALA A 299 -3.38 -12.27 24.46
CA ALA A 299 -4.72 -12.86 24.31
C ALA A 299 -4.67 -14.29 23.75
N VAL A 300 -3.88 -14.52 22.67
CA VAL A 300 -3.70 -15.85 22.08
C VAL A 300 -3.08 -16.85 23.06
N GLU A 301 -2.11 -16.43 23.88
CA GLU A 301 -1.49 -17.31 24.87
C GLU A 301 -2.41 -17.57 26.09
N VAL A 302 -3.18 -16.57 26.55
CA VAL A 302 -4.22 -16.77 27.57
C VAL A 302 -5.30 -17.74 27.08
N SER A 303 -5.72 -17.65 25.81
CA SER A 303 -6.65 -18.62 25.19
C SER A 303 -6.05 -20.03 25.06
N ARG A 304 -4.72 -20.18 24.97
CA ARG A 304 -4.05 -21.49 25.01
C ARG A 304 -3.96 -22.07 26.43
N ILE A 305 -3.76 -21.22 27.43
CA ILE A 305 -3.67 -21.63 28.84
C ILE A 305 -5.05 -21.95 29.43
N SER A 306 -6.12 -21.31 28.93
CA SER A 306 -7.50 -21.56 29.37
C SER A 306 -8.28 -22.57 28.50
N GLY A 307 -7.75 -22.94 27.33
CA GLY A 307 -8.33 -23.97 26.45
C GLY A 307 -7.73 -25.37 26.65
N ASP A 308 -8.55 -26.41 26.52
CA ASP A 308 -8.18 -27.80 26.85
C ASP A 308 -7.25 -28.47 25.81
N GLY A 309 -5.95 -28.14 25.91
CA GLY A 309 -4.81 -29.08 25.81
C GLY A 309 -4.52 -29.82 24.50
N THR A 310 -5.41 -29.81 23.50
CA THR A 310 -5.38 -30.77 22.37
C THR A 310 -5.65 -30.18 20.98
N GLY A 311 -5.89 -28.87 20.88
CA GLY A 311 -6.19 -28.18 19.61
C GLY A 311 -4.95 -27.83 18.77
N SER A 312 -5.04 -28.00 17.44
CA SER A 312 -4.06 -27.43 16.51
C SER A 312 -4.05 -25.90 16.58
N SER A 313 -2.89 -25.27 16.42
CA SER A 313 -2.71 -23.81 16.51
C SER A 313 -3.62 -22.98 15.60
N ARG A 314 -4.10 -23.57 14.49
CA ARG A 314 -5.04 -22.94 13.55
C ARG A 314 -6.47 -22.81 14.10
N ALA A 315 -6.86 -23.59 15.11
CA ALA A 315 -8.18 -23.51 15.73
C ALA A 315 -8.26 -22.38 16.77
N ALA A 316 -7.17 -22.07 17.46
CA ALA A 316 -7.14 -21.07 18.54
C ALA A 316 -7.50 -19.65 18.06
N MET A 317 -7.09 -19.28 16.84
CA MET A 317 -7.37 -17.93 16.30
C MET A 317 -8.82 -17.72 15.85
N ASN A 318 -9.58 -18.79 15.60
CA ASN A 318 -11.02 -18.70 15.29
C ASN A 318 -11.92 -18.54 16.52
N GLY A 319 -11.35 -18.53 17.73
CA GLY A 319 -12.09 -18.43 19.00
C GLY A 319 -11.68 -17.25 19.89
N VAL A 320 -10.85 -16.32 19.40
CA VAL A 320 -10.45 -15.13 20.16
C VAL A 320 -11.58 -14.10 20.12
N ASP A 321 -12.25 -13.90 21.26
CA ASP A 321 -13.21 -12.80 21.41
C ASP A 321 -12.48 -11.46 21.59
N ILE A 322 -12.28 -10.78 20.46
CA ILE A 322 -11.55 -9.51 20.36
C ILE A 322 -12.28 -8.39 21.14
N SER A 323 -13.57 -8.53 21.46
CA SER A 323 -14.33 -7.51 22.21
C SER A 323 -13.85 -7.32 23.66
N ASN A 324 -13.07 -8.27 24.19
CA ASN A 324 -12.54 -8.24 25.55
C ASN A 324 -11.06 -7.76 25.63
N VAL A 325 -10.47 -7.24 24.55
CA VAL A 325 -9.13 -6.63 24.57
C VAL A 325 -9.19 -5.23 25.21
N ASN A 326 -9.09 -5.17 26.54
CA ASN A 326 -9.01 -3.89 27.25
C ASN A 326 -7.67 -3.17 26.92
N LEU A 327 -7.78 -1.88 26.57
CA LEU A 327 -6.66 -1.01 26.21
C LEU A 327 -6.30 0.02 27.30
N GLU A 328 -7.04 0.06 28.42
CA GLU A 328 -6.67 0.84 29.59
C GLU A 328 -5.44 0.24 30.30
N ASP A 329 -4.64 1.10 30.91
CA ASP A 329 -3.48 0.67 31.71
C ASP A 329 -3.94 0.00 33.01
N LEU A 330 -3.50 -1.25 33.22
CA LEU A 330 -3.69 -1.92 34.49
C LEU A 330 -2.90 -1.17 35.57
N PRO A 331 -3.49 -0.88 36.76
CA PRO A 331 -2.77 -0.21 37.84
C PRO A 331 -1.55 -1.05 38.25
N ALA A 332 -0.41 -0.37 38.39
CA ALA A 332 0.87 -1.03 38.64
C ALA A 332 0.83 -1.92 39.90
N TYR A 333 1.35 -3.14 39.75
CA TYR A 333 1.40 -4.14 40.82
C TYR A 333 2.23 -3.60 41.99
N GLN A 334 1.64 -3.50 43.18
CA GLN A 334 2.38 -3.23 44.42
C GLN A 334 2.76 -4.57 45.07
N GLU A 335 4.05 -4.74 45.36
CA GLU A 335 4.52 -5.88 46.16
C GLU A 335 4.12 -5.67 47.63
N GLU A 336 3.44 -6.64 48.24
CA GLU A 336 3.21 -6.66 49.67
C GLU A 336 4.55 -6.89 50.41
N SER A 337 4.97 -5.92 51.22
CA SER A 337 6.12 -6.05 52.12
C SER A 337 5.67 -6.00 53.58
N ASP A 338 6.11 -6.99 54.36
CA ASP A 338 5.41 -7.37 55.59
C ASP A 338 5.90 -6.61 56.84
N GLY A 339 5.24 -5.47 57.12
CA GLY A 339 5.06 -4.89 58.46
C GLY A 339 6.17 -3.98 59.04
N PRO A 340 6.00 -3.48 60.29
CA PRO A 340 4.82 -3.62 61.16
C PRO A 340 4.23 -2.30 61.74
N LEU A 341 2.89 -2.24 61.78
CA LEU A 341 2.02 -1.57 62.78
C LEU A 341 2.42 -0.19 63.38
N ILE A 342 1.79 0.89 62.88
CA ILE A 342 1.41 2.07 63.70
C ILE A 342 -0.01 2.53 63.31
N SER A 343 -0.81 2.98 64.29
CA SER A 343 -2.17 3.57 64.19
C SER A 343 -2.51 4.24 65.55
N PRO A 344 -3.59 5.04 65.72
CA PRO A 344 -4.61 5.57 64.77
C PRO A 344 -4.47 7.12 64.60
N VAL A 345 -5.38 7.98 64.08
CA VAL A 345 -6.81 8.30 64.38
C VAL A 345 -7.38 9.27 63.31
N GLY A 346 -8.69 9.17 62.96
CA GLY A 346 -9.46 10.32 62.42
C GLY A 346 -10.62 9.98 61.44
N PRO A 347 -11.91 10.31 61.75
CA PRO A 347 -13.08 10.03 60.89
C PRO A 347 -13.59 11.25 60.05
N PRO A 348 -14.58 11.08 59.13
CA PRO A 348 -14.77 11.94 57.95
C PRO A 348 -15.99 12.90 57.97
N PRO A 349 -16.14 13.74 56.93
CA PRO A 349 -17.42 13.87 56.19
C PRO A 349 -17.21 14.07 54.67
N ALA A 350 -18.21 14.18 53.77
CA ALA A 350 -19.55 13.59 53.64
C ALA A 350 -20.07 13.90 52.20
N ALA A 351 -21.10 13.20 51.71
CA ALA A 351 -21.58 13.33 50.32
C ALA A 351 -22.66 14.41 50.09
N VAL A 352 -22.77 14.87 48.84
CA VAL A 352 -23.96 15.57 48.27
C VAL A 352 -24.16 15.16 46.82
N ALA A 353 -25.40 15.17 46.34
CA ALA A 353 -25.79 14.79 44.97
C ALA A 353 -26.89 15.71 44.43
N ALA A 354 -26.98 15.85 43.10
CA ALA A 354 -28.08 16.57 42.44
C ALA A 354 -28.39 16.00 41.04
N THR A 355 -29.67 15.80 40.78
CA THR A 355 -30.30 15.56 39.45
C THR A 355 -30.57 16.92 38.77
N SER A 356 -31.10 17.10 37.55
CA SER A 356 -31.85 16.30 36.53
C SER A 356 -31.57 16.94 35.14
N GLN A 357 -32.19 16.70 33.96
CA GLN A 357 -33.51 16.21 33.50
C GLN A 357 -33.40 15.40 32.19
N GLN A 358 -34.53 15.13 31.52
CA GLN A 358 -34.67 14.41 30.23
C GLN A 358 -35.22 15.34 29.12
N SER A 359 -35.07 14.93 27.87
CA SER A 359 -36.09 15.12 26.83
C SER A 359 -36.05 13.93 25.83
N SER A 360 -37.06 13.78 24.97
CA SER A 360 -37.35 12.51 24.29
C SER A 360 -37.99 12.67 22.90
N ASN A 361 -37.62 11.80 21.95
CA ASN A 361 -38.57 10.90 21.25
C ASN A 361 -37.89 10.00 20.21
N ALA A 362 -38.61 8.96 19.79
CA ALA A 362 -38.31 8.11 18.64
C ALA A 362 -39.60 7.91 17.82
N GLN A 363 -39.49 7.52 16.54
CA GLN A 363 -40.32 6.45 15.92
C GLN A 363 -39.72 6.01 14.56
N ARG A 364 -40.31 4.95 13.96
CA ARG A 364 -39.99 4.30 12.67
C ARG A 364 -41.03 4.74 11.60
N ASP A 365 -40.92 4.45 10.29
CA ASP A 365 -41.14 3.12 9.69
C ASP A 365 -40.98 3.09 8.13
N SER A 366 -40.85 1.87 7.58
CA SER A 366 -41.22 1.34 6.24
C SER A 366 -41.03 2.12 4.93
N GLY A 367 -40.43 1.44 3.92
CA GLY A 367 -40.64 1.72 2.48
C GLY A 367 -39.77 0.83 1.55
N VAL A 368 -40.38 0.16 0.55
CA VAL A 368 -39.69 -0.69 -0.45
C VAL A 368 -40.29 -0.47 -1.85
N ALA A 369 -39.46 -0.29 -2.88
CA ALA A 369 -39.85 -0.24 -4.29
C ALA A 369 -38.66 -0.56 -5.22
N VAL A 370 -38.95 -0.81 -6.50
CA VAL A 370 -38.07 -1.24 -7.61
C VAL A 370 -38.66 -0.70 -8.94
N ASP A 371 -37.96 -0.62 -10.08
CA ASP A 371 -36.63 -1.14 -10.45
C ASP A 371 -35.96 -0.25 -11.54
N GLU A 372 -34.66 -0.46 -11.84
CA GLU A 372 -33.99 -0.27 -13.16
C GLU A 372 -32.43 -0.23 -13.05
N GLU A 373 -31.73 -0.98 -13.91
CA GLU A 373 -30.26 -0.95 -14.00
C GLU A 373 -29.77 0.29 -14.77
N ARG A 374 -29.00 1.13 -14.08
CA ARG A 374 -28.11 2.16 -14.66
C ARG A 374 -26.66 1.83 -14.28
N PRO A 375 -25.65 2.38 -14.99
CA PRO A 375 -24.27 2.37 -14.49
C PRO A 375 -24.26 2.90 -13.05
N ARG A 376 -23.61 2.18 -12.14
CA ARG A 376 -23.66 2.48 -10.72
C ARG A 376 -23.07 3.86 -10.47
N SER A 377 -23.84 4.72 -9.82
CA SER A 377 -23.33 6.01 -9.36
C SER A 377 -22.13 5.79 -8.45
N LYS A 378 -21.03 6.50 -8.74
CA LYS A 378 -19.84 6.62 -7.90
C LYS A 378 -20.26 6.77 -6.42
N PRO A 379 -19.65 6.03 -5.47
CA PRO A 379 -19.93 6.23 -4.05
C PRO A 379 -19.73 7.70 -3.67
N THR A 380 -20.71 8.32 -3.03
CA THR A 380 -20.60 9.71 -2.58
C THR A 380 -19.70 9.81 -1.37
N GLU A 381 -18.39 9.89 -1.60
CA GLU A 381 -17.46 10.43 -0.61
C GLU A 381 -17.80 11.90 -0.32
N ALA A 382 -17.54 12.34 0.92
CA ALA A 382 -17.87 13.70 1.33
C ALA A 382 -16.84 14.68 0.77
N ASP A 383 -17.31 15.63 -0.04
CA ASP A 383 -16.56 16.67 -0.77
C ASP A 383 -15.27 17.14 -0.07
N PHE A 384 -14.13 16.56 -0.49
CA PHE A 384 -12.79 16.85 0.01
C PHE A 384 -11.80 16.75 -1.15
N GLY A 385 -11.13 17.86 -1.49
CA GLY A 385 -10.10 17.86 -2.52
C GLY A 385 -8.86 17.07 -2.08
N ALA A 386 -8.34 16.22 -2.97
CA ALA A 386 -7.06 15.56 -2.74
C ALA A 386 -5.91 16.59 -2.68
N PRO A 387 -4.79 16.30 -2.00
CA PRO A 387 -3.68 17.25 -1.86
C PRO A 387 -3.06 17.63 -3.21
N THR A 388 -2.88 18.92 -3.45
CA THR A 388 -2.26 19.48 -4.68
C THR A 388 -0.73 19.35 -4.72
N GLU A 389 -0.14 18.77 -3.67
CA GLU A 389 1.30 18.64 -3.42
C GLU A 389 1.54 17.33 -2.66
N PRO A 390 2.72 16.69 -2.78
CA PRO A 390 3.07 15.55 -1.94
C PRO A 390 2.96 15.92 -0.44
N PRO A 391 2.54 14.99 0.44
CA PRO A 391 2.36 15.29 1.86
C PRO A 391 3.65 15.87 2.47
N PRO A 392 3.59 16.99 3.24
CA PRO A 392 4.77 17.64 3.77
C PRO A 392 5.68 16.68 4.54
N GLY A 393 6.96 16.62 4.15
CA GLY A 393 7.94 15.69 4.72
C GLY A 393 7.92 14.27 4.15
N TYR A 394 7.24 14.01 3.02
CA TYR A 394 7.15 12.69 2.35
C TYR A 394 8.51 11.96 2.25
N GLU A 395 9.56 12.69 1.88
CA GLU A 395 10.88 12.15 1.55
C GLU A 395 11.73 11.94 2.81
N GLU A 396 11.70 12.89 3.74
CA GLU A 396 12.31 12.76 5.07
C GLU A 396 11.64 11.63 5.88
N THR A 397 10.35 11.37 5.67
CA THR A 397 9.62 10.25 6.29
C THR A 397 10.10 8.89 5.77
N GLN A 398 10.42 8.75 4.48
CA GLN A 398 11.02 7.52 3.96
C GLN A 398 12.42 7.27 4.54
N ILE A 399 13.23 8.33 4.66
CA ILE A 399 14.59 8.26 5.21
C ILE A 399 14.54 7.88 6.71
N GLN A 400 13.67 8.52 7.51
CA GLN A 400 13.54 8.20 8.93
C GLN A 400 12.97 6.79 9.17
N GLY A 401 12.01 6.33 8.35
CA GLY A 401 11.45 4.99 8.47
C GLY A 401 12.47 3.86 8.24
N LEU A 402 13.49 4.11 7.44
CA LEU A 402 14.67 3.23 7.34
C LEU A 402 15.52 3.30 8.60
N GLN A 403 15.82 4.51 9.09
CA GLN A 403 16.67 4.74 10.26
C GLN A 403 16.11 4.11 11.56
N ASP A 404 14.78 4.02 11.70
CA ASP A 404 14.13 3.37 12.85
C ASP A 404 14.21 1.83 12.78
N GLU A 405 14.00 1.21 11.60
CA GLU A 405 14.23 -0.24 11.37
C GLU A 405 15.70 -0.62 11.54
N MET A 406 16.60 0.30 11.17
CA MET A 406 18.04 0.21 11.34
C MET A 406 18.42 0.12 12.82
N ASP A 407 18.01 1.10 13.65
CA ASP A 407 18.25 1.08 15.11
C ASP A 407 17.60 -0.15 15.78
N ARG A 408 16.42 -0.58 15.31
CA ARG A 408 15.77 -1.81 15.78
C ARG A 408 16.68 -3.04 15.58
N ARG A 409 17.29 -3.20 14.39
CA ARG A 409 18.22 -4.31 14.12
C ARG A 409 19.50 -4.24 14.95
N ALA A 410 20.04 -3.05 15.19
CA ALA A 410 21.18 -2.88 16.09
C ALA A 410 20.84 -3.38 17.52
N SER A 411 19.65 -3.05 18.01
CA SER A 411 19.17 -3.51 19.32
C SER A 411 18.95 -5.03 19.41
N GLU A 412 18.52 -5.67 18.31
CA GLU A 412 18.34 -7.12 18.24
C GLU A 412 19.66 -7.89 18.13
N GLY A 413 20.66 -7.32 17.43
CA GLY A 413 22.03 -7.85 17.39
C GLY A 413 22.67 -7.86 18.78
N ALA A 414 22.60 -6.73 19.50
CA ALA A 414 23.14 -6.57 20.86
C ALA A 414 22.43 -7.43 21.93
N ARG A 415 21.27 -8.04 21.60
CA ARG A 415 20.56 -9.01 22.45
C ARG A 415 20.89 -10.48 22.13
N ARG A 416 21.79 -10.74 21.16
CA ARG A 416 22.22 -12.09 20.75
C ARG A 416 23.73 -12.34 20.89
N SER A 417 24.46 -11.36 21.44
CA SER A 417 25.88 -11.40 21.81
C SER A 417 26.04 -11.54 23.33
#